data_AF-A0A1X7SIW4-F1
#
_entry.id   AF-A0A1X7SIW4-F1
#
_cell.length_a   1.000
_cell.length_b   1.000
_cell.length_c   1.000
_cell.angle_alpha   90.00
_cell.angle_beta   90.00
_cell.angle_gamma   90.00
#
_symmetry.space_group_name_H-M   'P 1'
#
loop_
_entity.id
_entity.type
_entity.pdbx_description
1 polymer ?
#
loop_
_entity_poly.entity_id
_entity_poly.type
_entity_poly.pdbx_seq_one_letter_code
_entity_poly.pdbx_strand_id
1 'polypeptide(L)'
;MVSVILSYYVDGVSITCGSPRQHVWTLMASSFEGNSNLYDIGPCANGSLQQVQSFVGDHYFCESGFAGVHRQNQLYTSDPLWDGQSCGTLESPCCNVPGIPWFHRDYGNTTTTDYIELRVCGDEGTDNEDAPFSYYEIYVQ
;
A
#
# COMPACT_ATOMS: atom_id res chain seq x y z
N MET A 1 19.31 -10.70 14.70
CA MET A 1 18.91 -11.49 13.52
C MET A 1 17.60 -10.89 13.04
N VAL A 2 17.70 -9.78 12.30
CA VAL A 2 16.52 -9.10 11.76
C VAL A 2 16.11 -9.91 10.54
N SER A 3 14.90 -10.43 10.60
CA SER A 3 14.32 -11.33 9.61
C SER A 3 14.36 -10.71 8.22
N VAL A 4 15.04 -11.38 7.28
CA VAL A 4 15.10 -11.12 5.82
C VAL A 4 13.71 -11.14 5.15
N ILE A 5 12.64 -11.39 5.93
CA ILE A 5 11.26 -11.35 5.47
C ILE A 5 10.74 -9.90 5.43
N LEU A 6 11.31 -8.93 6.18
CA LEU A 6 10.76 -7.56 6.26
C LEU A 6 11.18 -6.61 5.11
N SER A 7 12.33 -6.82 4.46
CA SER A 7 12.83 -5.91 3.41
C SER A 7 12.11 -6.00 2.06
N TYR A 8 11.04 -6.80 1.98
CA TYR A 8 10.19 -6.95 0.79
C TYR A 8 8.79 -6.37 1.01
N TYR A 9 8.48 -5.93 2.22
CA TYR A 9 7.17 -5.37 2.53
C TYR A 9 7.20 -3.87 2.32
N VAL A 10 6.18 -3.39 1.63
CA VAL A 10 5.95 -1.99 1.38
C VAL A 10 5.45 -1.33 2.66
N ASP A 11 5.81 -0.07 2.88
CA ASP A 11 5.19 0.74 3.92
C ASP A 11 3.68 0.73 3.74
N GLY A 12 2.94 0.41 4.79
CA GLY A 12 1.49 0.25 4.74
C GLY A 12 1.01 -1.12 5.19
N VAL A 13 0.05 -1.71 4.47
CA VAL A 13 -0.68 -2.90 4.89
C VAL A 13 -0.50 -4.05 3.90
N SER A 14 -0.10 -5.22 4.39
CA SER A 14 -0.07 -6.47 3.63
C SER A 14 -1.11 -7.44 4.18
N ILE A 15 -1.97 -7.96 3.29
CA ILE A 15 -2.97 -8.98 3.60
C ILE A 15 -2.54 -10.27 2.92
N THR A 16 -2.42 -11.34 3.70
CA THR A 16 -2.01 -12.66 3.22
C THR A 16 -2.92 -13.76 3.77
N CYS A 17 -2.88 -14.95 3.18
CA CYS A 17 -3.56 -16.13 3.71
C CYS A 17 -2.67 -17.38 3.65
N GLY A 18 -2.86 -18.30 4.60
CA GLY A 18 -2.23 -19.62 4.59
C GLY A 18 -0.76 -19.68 5.01
N SER A 19 -0.22 -20.89 4.98
CA SER A 19 1.17 -21.21 5.32
C SER A 19 1.68 -22.32 4.39
N PRO A 20 2.55 -22.02 3.40
CA PRO A 20 3.23 -20.74 3.19
C PRO A 20 2.25 -19.62 2.78
N ARG A 21 2.59 -18.39 3.18
CA ARG A 21 1.75 -17.20 2.97
C ARG A 21 1.54 -16.95 1.48
N GLN A 22 0.28 -16.77 1.10
CA GLN A 22 -0.17 -16.37 -0.22
C GLN A 22 -0.64 -14.92 -0.17
N HIS A 23 -0.32 -14.18 -1.24
CA HIS A 23 -0.72 -12.78 -1.36
C HIS A 23 -2.23 -12.63 -1.59
N VAL A 24 -2.87 -11.77 -0.80
CA VAL A 24 -4.27 -11.37 -1.00
C VAL A 24 -4.31 -9.96 -1.57
N TRP A 25 -3.80 -8.97 -0.83
CA TRP A 25 -3.80 -7.56 -1.21
C TRP A 25 -2.70 -6.77 -0.51
N THR A 26 -2.21 -5.69 -1.13
CA THR A 26 -1.32 -4.72 -0.48
C THR A 26 -1.91 -3.32 -0.58
N LEU A 27 -1.91 -2.56 0.51
CA LEU A 27 -2.12 -1.11 0.49
C LEU A 27 -0.79 -0.43 0.80
N MET A 28 -0.24 0.26 -0.20
CA MET A 28 1.09 0.87 -0.15
C MET A 28 0.95 2.34 0.21
N ALA A 29 1.64 2.79 1.25
CA ALA A 29 1.81 4.21 1.55
C ALA A 29 3.05 4.69 0.79
N SER A 30 2.87 5.63 -0.13
CA SER A 30 4.00 6.32 -0.73
C SER A 30 4.32 7.60 0.02
N SER A 31 5.58 8.05 -0.02
CA SER A 31 6.02 9.17 0.80
C SER A 31 5.36 10.50 0.40
N PHE A 32 5.22 10.76 -0.90
CA PHE A 32 4.61 11.97 -1.47
C PHE A 32 4.50 11.84 -3.00
N GLU A 33 3.68 12.67 -3.64
CA GLU A 33 3.42 12.56 -5.08
C GLU A 33 4.54 13.06 -6.00
N GLY A 34 5.24 14.12 -5.58
CA GLY A 34 6.06 14.93 -6.48
C GLY A 34 7.54 14.95 -6.14
N ASN A 35 8.24 13.82 -6.18
CA ASN A 35 9.68 13.79 -5.92
C ASN A 35 10.53 13.99 -7.18
N SER A 36 11.66 14.69 -7.03
CA SER A 36 12.78 14.64 -7.99
C SER A 36 13.39 13.24 -8.12
N ASN A 37 13.28 12.42 -7.08
CA ASN A 37 13.67 11.02 -7.06
C ASN A 37 12.46 10.13 -7.33
N LEU A 38 12.36 9.65 -8.57
CA LEU A 38 11.25 8.81 -9.05
C LEU A 38 11.20 7.42 -8.39
N TYR A 39 12.15 7.11 -7.51
CA TYR A 39 12.13 5.93 -6.65
C TYR A 39 11.35 6.14 -5.34
N ASP A 40 10.96 7.36 -4.97
CA ASP A 40 10.28 7.58 -3.67
C ASP A 40 8.77 7.83 -3.81
N ILE A 41 8.24 7.73 -5.04
CA ILE A 41 6.82 7.88 -5.36
C ILE A 41 6.17 6.50 -5.57
N GLY A 42 4.85 6.45 -5.42
CA GLY A 42 4.10 5.19 -5.59
C GLY A 42 4.32 4.52 -6.95
N PRO A 43 4.31 3.18 -7.04
CA PRO A 43 4.56 2.47 -8.30
C PRO A 43 3.49 2.71 -9.38
N CYS A 44 2.29 3.16 -9.01
CA CYS A 44 1.25 3.56 -9.96
C CYS A 44 1.39 5.02 -10.44
N ALA A 45 2.24 5.82 -9.80
CA ALA A 45 2.39 7.23 -10.15
C ALA A 45 3.07 7.38 -11.53
N ASN A 46 2.67 8.42 -12.26
CA ASN A 46 3.23 8.73 -13.57
C ASN A 46 4.75 8.99 -13.47
N GLY A 47 5.54 8.25 -14.24
CA GLY A 47 6.98 8.37 -14.26
C GLY A 47 7.70 7.67 -13.09
N SER A 48 6.99 6.93 -12.25
CA SER A 48 7.60 6.13 -11.18
C SER A 48 8.61 5.13 -11.73
N LEU A 49 9.76 5.04 -11.06
CA LEU A 49 10.75 3.99 -11.29
C LEU A 49 10.61 2.84 -10.28
N GLN A 50 9.73 2.99 -9.28
CA GLN A 50 9.40 1.91 -8.36
C GLN A 50 8.75 0.75 -9.08
N GLN A 51 9.12 -0.47 -8.68
CA GLN A 51 8.62 -1.70 -9.27
C GLN A 51 7.86 -2.48 -8.21
N VAL A 52 6.63 -2.85 -8.54
CA VAL A 52 5.84 -3.74 -7.70
C VAL A 52 6.49 -5.13 -7.70
N GLN A 53 6.62 -5.73 -6.51
CA GLN A 53 7.13 -7.09 -6.39
C GLN A 53 6.21 -8.06 -7.16
N SER A 54 6.81 -9.01 -7.87
CA SER A 54 6.07 -9.90 -8.78
C SER A 54 4.94 -10.70 -8.13
N PHE A 55 5.03 -10.99 -6.83
CA PHE A 55 3.99 -11.71 -6.10
C PHE A 55 2.75 -10.84 -5.78
N VAL A 56 2.91 -9.50 -5.77
CA VAL A 56 1.81 -8.56 -5.55
C VAL A 56 0.98 -8.43 -6.83
N GLY A 57 1.64 -8.30 -7.97
CA GLY A 57 1.00 -8.14 -9.27
C GLY A 57 0.18 -6.86 -9.34
N ASP A 58 -1.08 -6.97 -9.73
CA ASP A 58 -2.09 -5.91 -9.80
C ASP A 58 -3.01 -5.84 -8.56
N HIS A 59 -2.74 -6.67 -7.53
CA HIS A 59 -3.54 -6.73 -6.30
C HIS A 59 -3.01 -5.77 -5.23
N TYR A 60 -3.01 -4.49 -5.58
CA TYR A 60 -2.61 -3.44 -4.67
C TYR A 60 -3.34 -2.13 -4.92
N PHE A 61 -3.39 -1.30 -3.88
CA PHE A 61 -3.56 0.14 -4.00
C PHE A 61 -2.31 0.84 -3.48
N CYS A 62 -1.99 1.99 -4.05
CA CYS A 62 -0.94 2.85 -3.55
C CYS A 62 -1.46 4.28 -3.57
N GLU A 63 -1.14 5.04 -2.53
CA GLU A 63 -1.47 6.46 -2.44
C GLU A 63 -0.45 7.12 -1.49
N SER A 64 -0.22 8.40 -1.65
CA SER A 64 0.57 9.23 -0.75
C SER A 64 -0.37 10.01 0.16
N GLY A 65 0.08 10.32 1.37
CA GLY A 65 -0.68 11.22 2.24
C GLY A 65 -0.42 12.70 1.94
N PHE A 66 0.22 13.03 0.81
CA PHE A 66 0.62 14.41 0.54
C PHE A 66 0.91 14.68 -0.94
N ALA A 67 0.01 15.46 -1.55
CA ALA A 67 0.10 16.02 -2.90
C ALA A 67 1.17 17.12 -3.12
N GLY A 68 2.35 16.99 -2.50
CA GLY A 68 3.43 17.95 -2.61
C GLY A 68 4.77 17.36 -3.06
N VAL A 69 5.80 18.21 -3.05
CA VAL A 69 7.13 17.89 -3.62
C VAL A 69 8.26 17.79 -2.60
N HIS A 70 7.98 18.05 -1.32
CA HIS A 70 8.98 18.13 -0.26
C HIS A 70 8.57 17.31 0.95
N ARG A 71 9.45 16.40 1.39
CA ARG A 71 9.27 15.61 2.60
C ARG A 71 9.25 16.52 3.84
N GLN A 72 8.24 16.35 4.68
CA GLN A 72 8.22 16.92 6.03
C GLN A 72 7.94 15.80 7.01
N ASN A 73 8.56 15.85 8.19
CA ASN A 73 8.35 14.87 9.25
C ASN A 73 7.08 15.23 10.03
N GLN A 74 5.92 15.03 9.41
CA GLN A 74 4.62 15.25 10.02
C GLN A 74 3.58 14.31 9.44
N LEU A 75 2.55 14.00 10.25
CA LEU A 75 1.37 13.29 9.79
C LEU A 75 0.40 14.25 9.09
N TYR A 76 0.13 13.99 7.81
CA TYR A 76 -0.84 14.73 7.01
C TYR A 76 -2.24 14.14 7.19
N THR A 77 -3.02 14.69 8.12
CA THR A 77 -4.38 14.18 8.41
C THR A 77 -5.47 14.67 7.46
N SER A 78 -5.16 15.66 6.61
CA SER A 78 -6.11 16.21 5.63
C SER A 78 -6.23 15.38 4.34
N ASP A 79 -5.33 14.41 4.17
CA ASP A 79 -5.18 13.61 2.96
C ASP A 79 -5.01 12.14 3.37
N PRO A 80 -6.11 11.44 3.72
CA PRO A 80 -6.06 10.08 4.21
C PRO A 80 -5.57 9.10 3.15
N LEU A 81 -4.68 8.18 3.54
CA LEU A 81 -4.20 7.13 2.64
C LEU A 81 -5.32 6.17 2.20
N TRP A 82 -5.26 5.78 0.93
CA TRP A 82 -6.06 4.74 0.27
C TRP A 82 -7.55 5.07 0.10
N ASP A 83 -7.89 6.36 0.05
CA ASP A 83 -9.25 6.85 -0.23
C ASP A 83 -9.45 7.31 -1.68
N GLY A 84 -8.36 7.40 -2.46
CA GLY A 84 -8.37 7.82 -3.86
C GLY A 84 -8.80 9.27 -4.06
N GLN A 85 -8.58 10.14 -3.08
CA GLN A 85 -8.93 11.55 -3.10
C GLN A 85 -7.71 12.44 -2.97
N SER A 86 -7.88 13.73 -3.24
CA SER A 86 -6.83 14.75 -3.06
C SER A 86 -5.54 14.57 -3.87
N CYS A 87 -5.54 13.63 -4.80
CA CYS A 87 -4.37 13.33 -5.62
C CYS A 87 -4.07 14.42 -6.65
N GLY A 88 -2.81 14.82 -6.71
CA GLY A 88 -2.24 15.63 -7.76
C GLY A 88 -1.98 14.85 -9.06
N THR A 89 -1.29 15.50 -9.98
CA THR A 89 -1.20 15.05 -11.38
C THR A 89 -0.36 13.80 -11.57
N LEU A 90 0.63 13.57 -10.71
CA LEU A 90 1.50 12.40 -10.80
C LEU A 90 0.83 11.17 -10.20
N GLU A 91 0.08 11.32 -9.11
CA GLU A 91 -0.62 10.23 -8.44
C GLU A 91 -2.03 9.98 -9.01
N SER A 92 -2.51 10.81 -9.93
CA SER A 92 -3.80 10.62 -10.61
C SER A 92 -4.10 9.18 -11.09
N PRO A 93 -3.15 8.39 -11.64
CA PRO A 93 -3.44 6.99 -11.99
C PRO A 93 -3.72 6.10 -10.77
N CYS A 94 -3.10 6.37 -9.64
CA CYS A 94 -3.27 5.65 -8.38
C CYS A 94 -4.68 5.82 -7.81
N CYS A 95 -5.25 7.01 -7.98
CA CYS A 95 -6.54 7.38 -7.39
C CYS A 95 -7.73 7.08 -8.29
N ASN A 96 -7.45 6.75 -9.56
CA ASN A 96 -8.46 6.34 -10.54
C ASN A 96 -8.54 4.81 -10.71
N VAL A 97 -8.01 4.03 -9.76
CA VAL A 97 -8.14 2.57 -9.78
C VAL A 97 -9.55 2.14 -9.32
N PRO A 98 -10.13 1.12 -9.96
CA PRO A 98 -11.47 0.66 -9.59
C PRO A 98 -11.46 -0.03 -8.22
N GLY A 99 -12.54 0.15 -7.47
CA GLY A 99 -12.79 -0.58 -6.23
C GLY A 99 -12.54 0.23 -4.96
N ILE A 100 -11.68 1.26 -4.97
CA ILE A 100 -11.40 2.11 -3.81
C ILE A 100 -12.70 2.58 -3.12
N PRO A 101 -12.79 2.51 -1.77
CA PRO A 101 -11.73 2.12 -0.82
C PRO A 101 -11.65 0.60 -0.57
N TRP A 102 -12.42 -0.20 -1.31
CA TRP A 102 -12.51 -1.65 -1.13
C TRP A 102 -11.61 -2.39 -2.11
N PHE A 103 -11.01 -3.49 -1.65
CA PHE A 103 -10.42 -4.46 -2.56
C PHE A 103 -11.35 -5.65 -2.77
N HIS A 104 -11.17 -6.35 -3.88
CA HIS A 104 -11.88 -7.60 -4.16
C HIS A 104 -10.92 -8.65 -4.70
N ARG A 105 -10.97 -9.84 -4.12
CA ARG A 105 -10.18 -11.00 -4.55
C ARG A 105 -11.10 -12.19 -4.77
N ASP A 106 -11.19 -12.59 -6.03
CA ASP A 106 -11.93 -13.79 -6.44
C ASP A 106 -10.93 -14.94 -6.69
N TYR A 107 -11.09 -16.02 -5.92
CA TYR A 107 -10.32 -17.25 -6.07
C TYR A 107 -11.11 -18.35 -6.81
N GLY A 108 -12.22 -17.98 -7.46
CA GLY A 108 -13.14 -18.87 -8.18
C GLY A 108 -13.76 -19.90 -7.25
N ASN A 109 -13.64 -21.18 -7.62
CA ASN A 109 -14.16 -22.30 -6.82
C ASN A 109 -13.19 -22.77 -5.72
N THR A 110 -12.08 -22.06 -5.51
CA THR A 110 -11.09 -22.42 -4.50
C THR A 110 -11.64 -22.07 -3.13
N THR A 111 -11.69 -23.05 -2.23
CA THR A 111 -12.04 -22.84 -0.82
C THR A 111 -10.80 -22.99 0.04
N THR A 112 -10.75 -22.24 1.14
CA THR A 112 -9.68 -22.39 2.14
C THR A 112 -10.25 -22.28 3.56
N THR A 113 -9.55 -22.89 4.51
CA THR A 113 -9.77 -22.72 5.96
C THR A 113 -8.60 -22.00 6.61
N ASP A 114 -7.65 -21.54 5.80
CA ASP A 114 -6.49 -20.82 6.27
C ASP A 114 -6.88 -19.47 6.89
N TYR A 115 -6.11 -19.05 7.89
CA TYR A 115 -6.26 -17.72 8.45
C TYR A 115 -5.85 -16.64 7.45
N ILE A 116 -6.63 -15.55 7.45
CA ILE A 116 -6.23 -14.28 6.85
C ILE A 116 -5.38 -13.53 7.88
N GLU A 117 -4.23 -13.02 7.44
CA GLU A 117 -3.28 -12.27 8.24
C GLU A 117 -3.17 -10.86 7.66
N LEU A 118 -3.40 -9.85 8.50
CA LEU A 118 -3.14 -8.44 8.19
C LEU A 118 -1.87 -8.02 8.93
N ARG A 119 -0.89 -7.46 8.22
CA ARG A 119 0.29 -6.84 8.81
C ARG A 119 0.38 -5.38 8.41
N VAL A 120 0.69 -4.54 9.38
CA VAL A 120 1.18 -3.19 9.15
C VAL A 120 2.70 -3.25 9.12
N CYS A 121 3.29 -2.74 8.05
CA CYS A 121 4.73 -2.77 7.80
C CYS A 121 5.24 -1.33 7.59
N GLY A 122 6.48 -1.12 8.02
CA GLY A 122 7.32 0.04 7.72
C GLY A 122 8.75 -0.46 7.60
N ASP A 123 9.56 0.14 6.74
CA ASP A 123 10.96 -0.24 6.55
C ASP A 123 11.97 0.66 7.31
N GLU A 124 11.50 1.77 7.89
CA GLU A 124 12.26 2.65 8.78
C GLU A 124 11.78 2.59 10.26
N GLY A 125 12.32 3.50 11.08
CA GLY A 125 11.97 3.66 12.48
C GLY A 125 10.61 4.35 12.69
N THR A 126 10.09 4.28 13.92
CA THR A 126 8.80 4.88 14.28
C THR A 126 8.82 6.42 14.36
N ASP A 127 9.93 7.07 14.01
CA ASP A 127 10.13 8.52 14.09
C ASP A 127 9.97 9.25 12.75
N ASN A 128 9.83 8.51 11.64
CA ASN A 128 9.74 9.08 10.29
C ASN A 128 8.81 8.33 9.32
N GLU A 129 8.08 7.31 9.81
CA GLU A 129 7.08 6.54 9.07
C GLU A 129 5.78 6.41 9.86
N ASP A 130 4.80 7.22 9.47
CA ASP A 130 3.45 7.17 10.03
C ASP A 130 2.48 6.63 8.96
N ALA A 131 2.06 5.37 9.12
CA ALA A 131 0.92 4.79 8.39
C ALA A 131 -0.21 4.44 9.39
N PRO A 132 -0.82 5.45 10.05
CA PRO A 132 -1.83 5.19 11.06
C PRO A 132 -3.06 4.54 10.43
N PHE A 133 -3.54 3.50 11.09
CA PHE A 133 -4.64 2.69 10.62
C PHE A 133 -5.64 2.50 11.77
N SER A 134 -6.93 2.73 11.50
CA SER A 134 -7.95 2.81 12.56
C SER A 134 -8.83 1.56 12.68
N TYR A 135 -9.36 1.05 11.56
CA TYR A 135 -10.21 -0.14 11.54
C TYR A 135 -10.15 -0.86 10.19
N TYR A 136 -10.33 -2.18 10.18
CA TYR A 136 -10.50 -2.99 8.96
C TYR A 136 -11.82 -3.73 9.03
N GLU A 137 -12.39 -3.97 7.86
CA GLU A 137 -13.47 -4.91 7.65
C GLU A 137 -13.06 -5.87 6.52
N ILE A 138 -13.15 -7.17 6.78
CA ILE A 138 -12.85 -8.22 5.80
C ILE A 138 -14.05 -9.15 5.76
N TYR A 139 -14.67 -9.23 4.58
CA TYR A 139 -15.81 -10.09 4.30
C TYR A 139 -15.33 -11.24 3.42
N VAL A 140 -15.58 -12.49 3.87
CA VAL A 140 -15.19 -13.71 3.15
C VAL A 140 -16.46 -14.50 2.86
N GLN A 141 -16.57 -15.03 1.64
CA GLN A 141 -17.71 -15.82 1.16
C GLN A 141 -17.27 -17.18 0.64
#